data_AF-A0A0R2T247-F1
#
_entry.id   AF-A0A0R2T247-F1
#
_cell.length_a   1.000
_cell.length_b   1.000
_cell.length_c   1.000
_cell.angle_alpha   90.00
_cell.angle_beta   90.00
_cell.angle_gamma   90.00
#
_symmetry.space_group_name_H-M   'P 1'
#
loop_
_entity.id
_entity.type
_entity.pdbx_description
1 polymer ?
#
loop_
_entity_poly.entity_id
_entity_poly.type
_entity_poly.pdbx_seq_one_letter_code
_entity_poly.pdbx_strand_id
1 'polypeptide(L)'
;MLNLKTGLFLSAALFASTSFADAQQTELAQVSDGFNAETTYMASCFACHSSGAAGAPKVGPGNADAWTARLEKGMDQVVTNAIAGINNMPPKGLCFTCNDDDIKALVEYMVDSSN
;
A
#
# COMPACT_ATOMS: atom_id res chain seq x y z
N MET A 1 49.88 -53.45 -33.29
CA MET A 1 50.21 -53.73 -31.88
C MET A 1 49.17 -53.03 -31.02
N LEU A 2 48.15 -53.76 -30.57
CA LEU A 2 47.16 -53.26 -29.62
C LEU A 2 47.81 -53.18 -28.23
N ASN A 3 47.59 -52.09 -27.49
CA ASN A 3 47.68 -52.11 -26.03
C ASN A 3 46.66 -51.14 -25.40
N LEU A 4 45.69 -51.80 -24.78
CA LEU A 4 44.71 -51.43 -23.76
C LEU A 4 45.28 -50.55 -22.63
N LYS A 5 44.48 -49.57 -22.15
CA LYS A 5 44.20 -49.32 -20.72
C LYS A 5 43.23 -48.14 -20.48
N THR A 6 42.01 -48.52 -20.12
CA THR A 6 41.16 -48.04 -19.01
C THR A 6 41.36 -46.66 -18.40
N GLY A 7 40.23 -45.96 -18.19
CA GLY A 7 40.06 -44.83 -17.27
C GLY A 7 39.40 -43.65 -17.99
N LEU A 8 38.46 -42.89 -17.45
CA LEU A 8 37.79 -42.81 -16.16
C LEU A 8 36.65 -41.81 -16.41
N PHE A 9 35.50 -42.02 -15.78
CA PHE A 9 34.31 -41.17 -15.85
C PHE A 9 34.65 -39.68 -15.73
N LEU A 10 34.20 -38.86 -16.69
CA LEU A 10 34.12 -37.42 -16.52
C LEU A 10 32.68 -36.94 -16.77
N SER A 11 32.12 -36.40 -15.69
CA SER A 11 30.83 -35.75 -15.56
C SER A 11 30.57 -34.66 -16.60
N ALA A 12 29.32 -34.56 -17.04
CA ALA A 12 28.71 -33.28 -17.43
C ALA A 12 27.18 -33.41 -17.37
N ALA A 13 26.63 -33.45 -16.16
CA ALA A 13 25.25 -33.05 -15.91
C ALA A 13 25.30 -31.93 -14.87
N LEU A 14 24.80 -30.76 -15.25
CA LEU A 14 24.15 -29.73 -14.43
C LEU A 14 24.32 -28.38 -15.15
N PHE A 15 23.43 -28.12 -16.11
CA PHE A 15 23.07 -26.74 -16.44
C PHE A 15 22.37 -26.17 -15.22
N ALA A 16 23.12 -25.54 -14.32
CA ALA A 16 22.57 -24.66 -13.31
C ALA A 16 22.17 -23.34 -14.00
N SER A 17 20.94 -23.29 -14.51
CA SER A 17 20.29 -22.03 -14.84
C SER A 17 20.05 -21.28 -13.53
N THR A 18 20.99 -20.41 -13.16
CA THR A 18 20.77 -19.38 -12.16
C THR A 18 19.85 -18.33 -12.79
N SER A 19 18.57 -18.41 -12.45
CA SER A 19 17.62 -17.34 -12.71
C SER A 19 18.05 -16.12 -11.89
N PHE A 20 18.74 -15.18 -12.53
CA PHE A 20 18.79 -13.79 -12.09
C PHE A 20 17.44 -13.17 -12.41
N ALA A 21 16.46 -13.37 -11.55
CA ALA A 21 15.23 -12.61 -11.56
C ALA A 21 15.05 -11.99 -10.18
N ASP A 22 15.06 -10.67 -10.19
CA ASP A 22 14.54 -9.78 -9.16
C ASP A 22 15.38 -9.52 -7.92
N ALA A 23 16.44 -8.73 -8.14
CA ALA A 23 16.89 -7.76 -7.16
C ALA A 23 16.09 -6.46 -7.33
N GLN A 24 14.80 -6.47 -6.98
CA GLN A 24 14.07 -5.27 -6.59
C GLN A 24 12.99 -5.62 -5.56
N GLN A 25 13.43 -6.01 -4.37
CA GLN A 25 12.59 -6.04 -3.19
C GLN A 25 12.30 -4.59 -2.76
N THR A 26 11.37 -3.95 -3.49
CA THR A 26 10.54 -2.87 -2.95
C THR A 26 9.58 -3.56 -1.99
N GLU A 27 9.62 -3.17 -0.71
CA GLU A 27 8.69 -3.64 0.31
C GLU A 27 7.27 -3.50 -0.24
N LEU A 28 6.65 -4.65 -0.53
CA LEU A 28 5.35 -4.69 -1.16
C LEU A 28 4.34 -4.22 -0.11
N ALA A 29 3.85 -2.99 -0.25
CA ALA A 29 2.56 -2.62 0.33
C ALA A 29 1.54 -3.69 -0.12
N GLN A 30 0.92 -4.39 0.81
CA GLN A 30 -0.07 -5.44 0.56
C GLN A 30 -1.44 -4.90 0.96
N VAL A 31 -2.00 -4.08 0.07
CA VAL A 31 -3.44 -3.79 0.08
C VAL A 31 -4.19 -5.13 0.06
N SER A 32 -5.24 -5.26 0.85
CA SER A 32 -6.00 -6.50 0.97
C SER A 32 -6.60 -6.93 -0.38
N ASP A 33 -6.66 -8.25 -0.61
CA ASP A 33 -7.23 -8.79 -1.84
C ASP A 33 -8.69 -8.35 -2.01
N GLY A 34 -9.00 -7.75 -3.17
CA GLY A 34 -10.33 -7.25 -3.47
C GLY A 34 -10.70 -5.93 -2.77
N PHE A 35 -9.73 -5.26 -2.13
CA PHE A 35 -9.95 -3.94 -1.55
C PHE A 35 -10.42 -2.93 -2.61
N ASN A 36 -11.41 -2.11 -2.23
CA ASN A 36 -11.88 -1.01 -3.05
C ASN A 36 -11.98 0.26 -2.20
N ALA A 37 -11.11 1.22 -2.47
CA ALA A 37 -10.99 2.44 -1.65
C ALA A 37 -12.28 3.28 -1.66
N GLU A 38 -12.94 3.42 -2.81
CA GLU A 38 -14.19 4.17 -2.93
C GLU A 38 -15.32 3.54 -2.09
N THR A 39 -15.52 2.23 -2.23
CA THR A 39 -16.55 1.49 -1.48
C THR A 39 -16.28 1.56 0.02
N THR A 40 -15.03 1.38 0.44
CA THR A 40 -14.65 1.46 1.85
C THR A 40 -14.74 2.89 2.38
N TYR A 41 -14.39 3.90 1.58
CA TYR A 41 -14.60 5.31 1.92
C TYR A 41 -16.08 5.58 2.20
N MET A 42 -16.97 5.12 1.32
CA MET A 42 -18.42 5.27 1.50
C MET A 42 -18.92 4.59 2.79
N ALA A 43 -18.37 3.42 3.13
CA ALA A 43 -18.77 2.66 4.31
C ALA A 43 -18.24 3.22 5.64
N SER A 44 -17.01 3.75 5.64
CA SER A 44 -16.28 4.04 6.89
C SER A 44 -15.96 5.53 7.07
N CYS A 45 -15.61 6.25 6.00
CA CYS A 45 -15.05 7.59 6.08
C CYS A 45 -16.06 8.69 5.73
N PHE A 46 -16.99 8.38 4.83
CA PHE A 46 -17.91 9.34 4.19
C PHE A 46 -18.76 10.12 5.18
N ALA A 47 -19.22 9.48 6.26
CA ALA A 47 -20.09 10.11 7.25
C ALA A 47 -19.50 11.41 7.83
N CYS A 48 -18.18 11.47 7.97
CA CYS A 48 -17.49 12.67 8.46
C CYS A 48 -16.87 13.47 7.31
N HIS A 49 -16.22 12.80 6.36
CA HIS A 49 -15.41 13.46 5.33
C HIS A 49 -16.21 14.05 4.16
N SER A 50 -17.48 13.68 3.97
CA SER A 50 -18.33 14.31 2.94
C SER A 50 -18.73 15.75 3.30
N SER A 51 -19.02 15.99 4.58
CA SER A 51 -19.55 17.27 5.07
C SER A 51 -18.53 18.08 5.87
N GLY A 52 -17.41 17.48 6.24
CA GLY A 52 -16.43 18.05 7.16
C GLY A 52 -16.90 18.03 8.62
N ALA A 53 -17.75 17.06 8.98
CA ALA A 53 -18.27 16.92 10.33
C ALA A 53 -17.12 16.83 11.35
N ALA A 54 -17.33 17.44 12.51
CA ALA A 54 -16.35 17.47 13.61
C ALA A 54 -14.94 18.00 13.21
N GLY A 55 -14.83 18.76 12.11
CA GLY A 55 -13.58 19.33 11.61
C GLY A 55 -12.80 18.43 10.65
N ALA A 56 -13.41 17.36 10.14
CA ALA A 56 -12.80 16.49 9.13
C ALA A 56 -12.48 17.28 7.84
N PRO A 57 -11.35 17.00 7.15
CA PRO A 57 -11.11 17.54 5.82
C PRO A 57 -12.17 17.01 4.85
N LYS A 58 -12.80 17.92 4.10
CA LYS A 58 -13.81 17.57 3.11
C LYS A 58 -13.18 16.84 1.94
N VAL A 59 -13.86 15.80 1.47
CA VAL A 59 -13.48 15.03 0.28
C VAL A 59 -14.39 15.40 -0.88
N GLY A 60 -13.80 15.62 -2.05
CA GLY A 60 -14.49 15.90 -3.30
C GLY A 60 -13.93 17.12 -4.05
N PRO A 61 -14.29 17.30 -5.32
CA PRO A 61 -13.68 18.32 -6.19
C PRO A 61 -13.72 19.72 -5.59
N GLY A 62 -12.60 20.44 -5.71
CA GLY A 62 -12.46 21.80 -5.20
C GLY A 62 -12.23 21.90 -3.69
N ASN A 63 -11.92 20.81 -3.00
CA ASN A 63 -11.55 20.81 -1.58
C ASN A 63 -10.05 20.57 -1.33
N ALA A 64 -9.20 20.72 -2.34
CA ALA A 64 -7.74 20.53 -2.24
C ALA A 64 -7.13 21.34 -1.08
N ASP A 65 -7.60 22.58 -0.86
CA ASP A 65 -7.14 23.45 0.23
C ASP A 65 -7.39 22.85 1.63
N ALA A 66 -8.41 22.00 1.78
CA ALA A 66 -8.66 21.29 3.03
C ALA A 66 -7.53 20.28 3.35
N TRP A 67 -6.80 19.82 2.35
CA TRP A 67 -5.74 18.82 2.48
C TRP A 67 -4.33 19.42 2.50
N THR A 68 -4.11 20.60 1.92
CA THR A 68 -2.77 21.24 1.82
C THR A 68 -2.03 21.29 3.17
N ALA A 69 -2.65 21.88 4.20
CA ALA A 69 -2.02 22.01 5.52
C ALA A 69 -1.78 20.65 6.22
N ARG A 70 -2.62 19.65 5.91
CA ARG A 70 -2.51 18.30 6.50
C ARG A 70 -1.34 17.53 5.89
N LEU A 71 -1.06 17.79 4.61
CA LEU A 71 0.01 17.18 3.85
C LEU A 71 1.37 17.87 4.04
N GLU A 72 1.48 18.95 4.82
CA GLU A 72 2.76 19.64 5.08
C GLU A 72 3.85 18.73 5.64
N LYS A 73 3.47 17.73 6.45
CA LYS A 73 4.38 16.73 7.02
C LYS A 73 4.51 15.47 6.15
N GLY A 74 3.92 15.47 4.96
CA GLY A 74 3.92 14.35 4.03
C GLY A 74 2.79 13.34 4.26
N MET A 75 2.58 12.49 3.26
CA MET A 75 1.50 11.49 3.22
C MET A 75 1.61 10.48 4.37
N ASP A 76 2.81 9.98 4.66
CA ASP A 76 3.03 8.95 5.68
C ASP A 76 2.58 9.39 7.08
N GLN A 77 2.75 10.68 7.40
CA GLN A 77 2.27 11.24 8.66
C GLN A 77 0.74 11.31 8.71
N VAL A 78 0.08 11.61 7.59
CA VAL A 78 -1.39 11.60 7.49
C VAL A 78 -1.92 10.17 7.67
N VAL A 79 -1.29 9.20 7.01
CA VAL A 79 -1.62 7.76 7.15
C VAL A 79 -1.42 7.30 8.60
N THR A 80 -0.31 7.65 9.23
CA THR A 80 -0.04 7.32 10.64
C THR A 80 -1.14 7.86 11.56
N ASN A 81 -1.59 9.10 11.33
CA ASN A 81 -2.69 9.69 12.10
C ASN A 81 -4.03 9.00 11.82
N ALA A 82 -4.29 8.58 10.57
CA ALA A 82 -5.50 7.85 10.22
C ALA A 82 -5.55 6.46 10.88
N ILE A 83 -4.41 5.76 10.94
CA ILE A 83 -4.28 4.47 11.62
C ILE A 83 -4.49 4.63 13.13
N ALA A 84 -3.77 5.56 13.76
CA ALA A 84 -3.80 5.76 15.20
C ALA A 84 -5.09 6.47 15.70
N GLY A 85 -5.75 7.23 14.83
CA GLY A 85 -6.77 8.21 15.20
C GLY A 85 -6.16 9.54 15.64
N ILE A 86 -6.91 10.62 15.47
CA ILE A 86 -6.49 11.97 15.85
C ILE A 86 -7.71 12.86 16.14
N ASN A 87 -7.67 13.60 17.24
CA ASN A 87 -8.79 14.46 17.68
C ASN A 87 -10.12 13.69 17.73
N ASN A 88 -11.10 14.10 16.91
CA ASN A 88 -12.41 13.47 16.79
C ASN A 88 -12.44 12.29 15.80
N MET A 89 -11.35 12.02 15.08
CA MET A 89 -11.26 10.90 14.13
C MET A 89 -10.85 9.62 14.87
N PRO A 90 -11.71 8.57 14.91
CA PRO A 90 -11.38 7.31 15.54
C PRO A 90 -10.22 6.58 14.84
N PRO A 91 -9.51 5.68 15.54
CA PRO A 91 -8.50 4.82 14.92
C PRO A 91 -9.04 4.10 13.69
N LYS A 92 -8.22 4.04 12.64
CA LYS A 92 -8.54 3.45 11.32
C LYS A 92 -9.78 4.04 10.63
N GLY A 93 -10.26 5.21 11.05
CA GLY A 93 -11.44 5.85 10.45
C GLY A 93 -12.67 4.94 10.41
N LEU A 94 -12.86 4.11 11.45
CA LEU A 94 -13.90 3.07 11.56
C LEU A 94 -13.78 1.87 10.60
N CYS A 95 -12.73 1.78 9.79
CA CYS A 95 -12.45 0.57 9.00
C CYS A 95 -11.67 -0.46 9.84
N PHE A 96 -12.38 -1.21 10.69
CA PHE A 96 -11.75 -2.20 11.58
C PHE A 96 -11.18 -3.42 10.88
N THR A 97 -11.56 -3.66 9.62
CA THR A 97 -11.04 -4.75 8.78
C THR A 97 -9.86 -4.31 7.91
N CYS A 98 -9.60 -3.01 7.80
CA CYS A 98 -8.50 -2.49 6.98
C CYS A 98 -7.15 -2.81 7.64
N ASN A 99 -6.19 -3.29 6.86
CA ASN A 99 -4.78 -3.26 7.22
C ASN A 99 -4.20 -1.84 6.99
N ASP A 100 -2.92 -1.63 7.28
CA ASP A 100 -2.32 -0.30 7.21
C ASP A 100 -2.18 0.21 5.76
N ASP A 101 -1.97 -0.70 4.79
CA ASP A 101 -1.93 -0.39 3.36
C ASP A 101 -3.31 -0.04 2.80
N ASP A 102 -4.38 -0.68 3.30
CA ASP A 102 -5.76 -0.31 3.00
C ASP A 102 -6.08 1.10 3.49
N ILE A 103 -5.60 1.46 4.69
CA ILE A 103 -5.75 2.82 5.23
C ILE A 103 -4.95 3.82 4.39
N LYS A 104 -3.73 3.47 3.97
CA LYS A 104 -2.95 4.30 3.06
C LYS A 104 -3.71 4.55 1.75
N ALA A 105 -4.24 3.49 1.13
CA ALA A 105 -5.02 3.60 -0.10
C ALA A 105 -6.29 4.45 0.08
N LEU A 106 -6.94 4.41 1.25
CA LEU A 106 -8.06 5.29 1.57
C LEU A 106 -7.66 6.76 1.67
N VAL A 107 -6.53 7.05 2.33
CA VAL A 107 -6.03 8.42 2.45
C VAL A 107 -5.66 8.98 1.07
N GLU A 108 -4.97 8.19 0.25
CA GLU A 108 -4.64 8.55 -1.14
C GLU A 108 -5.91 8.82 -1.95
N TYR A 109 -6.90 7.91 -1.91
CA TYR A 109 -8.19 8.11 -2.57
C TYR A 109 -8.87 9.43 -2.16
N MET A 110 -8.89 9.74 -0.86
CA MET A 110 -9.53 10.96 -0.36
C MET A 110 -8.81 12.24 -0.81
N VAL A 111 -7.47 12.24 -0.82
CA VAL A 111 -6.67 13.36 -1.30
C VAL A 111 -6.85 13.54 -2.81
N ASP A 112 -6.73 12.45 -3.58
CA ASP A 112 -6.84 12.50 -5.04
C ASP A 112 -8.23 12.93 -5.49
N SER A 113 -9.28 12.47 -4.80
CA SER A 113 -10.67 12.87 -5.07
C SER A 113 -10.96 14.33 -4.70
N SER A 114 -10.04 15.02 -4.03
CA SER A 114 -10.22 16.40 -3.59
C SER A 114 -9.53 17.44 -4.47
N ASN A 115 -8.75 16.99 -5.46
CA ASN A 115 -8.08 17.85 -6.44
C ASN A 115 -9.06 18.54 -7.42
#